data_AF-A0A924LIQ0-F1
#
_entry.id   AF-A0A924LIQ0-F1
#
_cell.length_a   1.000
_cell.length_b   1.000
_cell.length_c   1.000
_cell.angle_alpha   90.00
_cell.angle_beta   90.00
_cell.angle_gamma   90.00
#
_symmetry.space_group_name_H-M   'P 1'
#
loop_
_entity.id
_entity.type
_entity.pdbx_description
1 polymer ?
#
loop_
_entity_poly.entity_id
_entity_poly.type
_entity_poly.pdbx_seq_one_letter_code
_entity_poly.pdbx_strand_id
1 'polypeptide(L)'
;ESLNHHLVMHDRERAGREASPSAAVIDSQSVKTTESGGPRGYDAGKKIKGRKRHAMVDTDGRGLVLHAHPASIQDRDGAPPLLRASRRRWAFVELCFADSGYAGDRVANASRIRVEIVRKLKGQVGFTVHARRWVVERFFAWINRNRRLAKDFEASIASAEAFLYAASVMLLLRRSARCG
;
A
#
# COMPACT_ATOMS: atom_id res chain seq x y z
N GLU A 1 -6.69 11.98 3.11
CA GLU A 1 -7.33 10.68 3.40
C GLU A 1 -8.84 10.65 3.10
N SER A 2 -9.67 11.53 3.69
CA SER A 2 -11.14 11.52 3.48
C SER A 2 -11.57 11.58 2.00
N LEU A 3 -10.99 12.49 1.20
CA LEU A 3 -11.27 12.57 -0.24
C LEU A 3 -10.93 11.27 -0.98
N ASN A 4 -9.80 10.64 -0.64
CA ASN A 4 -9.39 9.37 -1.23
C ASN A 4 -10.41 8.26 -0.93
N HIS A 5 -10.90 8.18 0.30
CA HIS A 5 -11.91 7.20 0.70
C HIS A 5 -13.17 7.26 -0.18
N HIS A 6 -13.75 8.45 -0.34
CA HIS A 6 -14.94 8.65 -1.17
C HIS A 6 -14.68 8.31 -2.65
N LEU A 7 -13.52 8.72 -3.19
CA LEU A 7 -13.16 8.42 -4.58
C LEU A 7 -12.91 6.93 -4.82
N VAL A 8 -12.38 6.21 -3.83
CA VAL A 8 -12.23 4.75 -3.91
C VAL A 8 -13.61 4.10 -3.98
N MET A 9 -14.54 4.47 -3.09
CA MET A 9 -15.89 3.90 -3.08
C MET A 9 -16.61 4.14 -4.40
N HIS A 10 -16.57 5.38 -4.90
CA HIS A 10 -17.14 5.73 -6.19
C HIS A 10 -16.50 4.98 -7.37
N ASP A 11 -15.15 4.88 -7.42
CA ASP A 11 -14.49 4.13 -8.51
C ASP A 11 -14.71 2.61 -8.41
N ARG A 12 -15.04 2.08 -7.22
CA ARG A 12 -15.44 0.68 -7.04
C ARG A 12 -16.83 0.43 -7.64
N GLU A 13 -17.81 1.25 -7.29
CA GLU A 13 -19.17 1.17 -7.84
C GLU A 13 -19.16 1.29 -9.36
N ARG A 14 -18.40 2.25 -9.90
CA ARG A 14 -18.21 2.40 -11.36
C ARG A 14 -17.60 1.17 -12.03
N ALA A 15 -16.81 0.39 -11.30
CA ALA A 15 -16.21 -0.85 -11.79
C ALA A 15 -17.11 -2.08 -11.53
N GLY A 16 -18.37 -1.89 -11.16
CA GLY A 16 -19.31 -2.98 -10.85
C GLY A 16 -18.96 -3.73 -9.57
N ARG A 17 -18.25 -3.09 -8.63
CA ARG A 17 -17.92 -3.64 -7.31
C ARG A 17 -18.75 -2.95 -6.23
N GLU A 18 -18.96 -3.65 -5.12
CA GLU A 18 -19.50 -3.00 -3.91
C GLU A 18 -18.55 -1.89 -3.42
N ALA A 19 -19.11 -0.74 -3.05
CA ALA A 19 -18.36 0.43 -2.56
C ALA A 19 -17.36 0.07 -1.45
N SER A 20 -17.82 -0.76 -0.51
CA SER A 20 -17.04 -1.28 0.62
C SER A 20 -16.23 -2.52 0.21
N PRO A 21 -14.90 -2.51 0.27
CA PRO A 21 -14.10 -3.70 0.02
C PRO A 21 -14.12 -4.66 1.22
N SER A 22 -14.31 -5.95 0.96
CA SER A 22 -14.20 -7.03 1.96
C SER A 22 -12.80 -7.65 2.04
N ALA A 23 -11.98 -7.48 0.99
CA ALA A 23 -10.63 -8.00 0.92
C ALA A 23 -9.61 -6.94 0.49
N ALA A 24 -8.39 -7.04 1.03
CA ALA A 24 -7.29 -6.14 0.76
C ALA A 24 -5.96 -6.90 0.53
N VAL A 25 -4.96 -6.18 0.05
CA VAL A 25 -3.59 -6.67 -0.14
C VAL A 25 -2.64 -5.64 0.45
N ILE A 26 -1.63 -6.09 1.21
CA ILE A 26 -0.59 -5.23 1.77
C ILE A 26 0.78 -5.55 1.20
N ASP A 27 1.55 -4.51 0.93
CA ASP A 27 2.98 -4.59 0.60
C ASP A 27 3.68 -3.26 0.88
N SER A 28 5.02 -3.26 0.82
CA SER A 28 5.85 -2.07 1.03
C SER A 28 6.85 -1.82 -0.10
N GLN A 29 7.01 -0.54 -0.45
CA GLN A 29 8.02 -0.08 -1.41
C GLN A 29 9.02 0.85 -0.73
N SER A 30 10.30 0.48 -0.74
CA SER A 30 11.39 1.34 -0.27
C SER A 30 11.82 2.29 -1.40
N VAL A 31 11.94 3.57 -1.09
CA VAL A 31 12.35 4.62 -2.02
C VAL A 31 13.47 5.47 -1.43
N LYS A 32 14.38 5.93 -2.30
CA LYS A 32 15.47 6.83 -1.90
C LYS A 32 14.91 8.19 -1.51
N THR A 33 15.42 8.75 -0.42
CA THR A 33 15.17 10.15 -0.05
C THR A 33 16.21 11.08 -0.68
N THR A 34 15.89 12.36 -0.84
CA THR A 34 16.87 13.41 -1.18
C THR A 34 17.58 13.97 0.06
N GLU A 35 18.34 15.04 -0.12
CA GLU A 35 19.09 15.72 0.96
C GLU A 35 18.19 16.30 2.07
N SER A 36 16.90 16.49 1.80
CA SER A 36 15.87 17.17 2.62
C SER A 36 15.55 16.55 4.00
N GLY A 37 16.45 15.72 4.54
CA GLY A 37 16.81 15.84 5.96
C GLY A 37 16.08 14.97 6.98
N GLY A 38 14.78 14.72 6.84
CA GLY A 38 14.00 14.17 7.95
C GLY A 38 14.07 12.64 8.14
N PRO A 39 13.13 12.06 8.92
CA PRO A 39 13.17 10.66 9.33
C PRO A 39 13.30 9.70 8.14
N ARG A 40 14.34 8.88 8.17
CA ARG A 40 14.71 7.91 7.13
C ARG A 40 15.54 6.79 7.73
N GLY A 41 15.61 5.66 7.03
CA GLY A 41 16.35 4.48 7.47
C GLY A 41 17.03 3.79 6.30
N TYR A 42 17.65 2.64 6.58
CA TYR A 42 18.30 1.81 5.56
C TYR A 42 17.60 0.46 5.48
N ASP A 43 17.11 0.13 4.28
CA ASP A 43 16.62 -1.20 3.95
C ASP A 43 17.79 -2.03 3.43
N ALA A 44 18.29 -2.94 4.26
CA ALA A 44 19.43 -3.79 3.93
C ALA A 44 19.11 -4.78 2.78
N GLY A 45 17.87 -5.27 2.72
CA GLY A 45 17.45 -6.22 1.68
C GLY A 45 17.39 -5.57 0.30
N LYS A 46 16.94 -4.32 0.22
CA LYS A 46 16.87 -3.56 -1.04
C LYS A 46 18.10 -2.66 -1.28
N LYS A 47 19.00 -2.56 -0.29
CA LYS A 47 20.14 -1.62 -0.26
C LYS A 47 19.72 -0.17 -0.53
N ILE A 48 18.61 0.27 0.09
CA ILE A 48 18.03 1.60 -0.11
C ILE A 48 18.10 2.41 1.19
N LYS A 49 18.78 3.55 1.14
CA LYS A 49 18.69 4.60 2.18
C LYS A 49 17.51 5.51 1.85
N GLY A 50 16.48 5.51 2.69
CA GLY A 50 15.32 6.39 2.51
C GLY A 50 14.11 5.98 3.35
N ARG A 51 12.94 5.96 2.72
CA ARG A 51 11.65 5.65 3.37
C ARG A 51 10.94 4.50 2.68
N LYS A 52 10.13 3.78 3.44
CA LYS A 52 9.19 2.77 2.95
C LYS A 52 7.81 3.40 2.84
N ARG A 53 7.13 3.09 1.74
CA ARG A 53 5.73 3.36 1.47
C ARG A 53 4.98 2.07 1.73
N HIS A 54 4.19 2.03 2.79
CA HIS A 54 3.42 0.88 3.16
C HIS A 54 1.99 1.08 2.68
N ALA A 55 1.50 0.21 1.79
CA ALA A 55 0.21 0.37 1.17
C ALA A 55 -0.69 -0.82 1.48
N MET A 56 -1.92 -0.53 1.88
CA MET A 56 -3.06 -1.43 1.80
C MET A 56 -3.91 -1.02 0.62
N VAL A 57 -4.19 -1.95 -0.29
CA VAL A 57 -5.02 -1.71 -1.48
C VAL A 57 -6.17 -2.71 -1.56
N ASP A 58 -7.25 -2.37 -2.27
CA ASP A 58 -8.28 -3.34 -2.62
C ASP A 58 -7.81 -4.34 -3.69
N THR A 59 -8.65 -5.32 -4.03
CA THR A 59 -8.35 -6.36 -5.01
C THR A 59 -8.14 -5.87 -6.45
N ASP A 60 -8.46 -4.61 -6.75
CA ASP A 60 -8.20 -4.02 -8.06
C ASP A 60 -7.03 -2.99 -8.02
N GLY A 61 -6.42 -2.77 -6.84
CA GLY A 61 -5.26 -1.90 -6.64
C GLY A 61 -5.60 -0.45 -6.28
N ARG A 62 -6.77 -0.17 -5.69
CA ARG A 62 -7.12 1.16 -5.17
C ARG A 62 -6.54 1.34 -3.76
N GLY A 63 -5.83 2.44 -3.52
CA GLY A 63 -5.20 2.72 -2.22
C GLY A 63 -6.23 2.95 -1.11
N LEU A 64 -6.26 2.06 -0.12
CA LEU A 64 -7.14 2.14 1.06
C LEU A 64 -6.45 2.89 2.21
N VAL A 65 -5.29 2.40 2.61
CA VAL A 65 -4.45 3.01 3.65
C VAL A 65 -3.03 3.10 3.14
N LEU A 66 -2.45 4.30 3.20
CA LEU A 66 -1.10 4.59 2.71
C LEU A 66 -0.31 5.23 3.84
N HIS A 67 0.75 4.58 4.27
CA HIS A 67 1.68 5.09 5.27
C HIS A 67 3.08 5.28 4.70
N ALA A 68 3.83 6.22 5.26
CA ALA A 68 5.24 6.37 5.01
C ALA A 68 5.99 6.19 6.33
N HIS A 69 7.13 5.53 6.30
CA HIS A 69 7.96 5.37 7.49
C HIS A 69 9.43 5.19 7.10
N PRO A 70 10.39 5.32 8.03
CA PRO A 70 11.79 5.02 7.76
C PRO A 70 11.97 3.63 7.13
N ALA A 71 12.90 3.50 6.19
CA ALA A 71 13.11 2.24 5.45
C ALA A 71 13.70 1.09 6.28
N SER A 72 14.23 1.40 7.48
CA SER A 72 14.71 0.41 8.45
C SER A 72 13.59 -0.36 9.15
N ILE A 73 12.34 0.15 9.11
CA ILE A 73 11.19 -0.57 9.67
C ILE A 73 10.88 -1.79 8.79
N GLN A 74 10.83 -2.96 9.40
CA GLN A 74 10.52 -4.20 8.70
C GLN A 74 9.03 -4.27 8.36
N ASP A 75 8.69 -5.07 7.36
CA ASP A 75 7.31 -5.17 6.87
C ASP A 75 6.37 -5.72 7.96
N ARG A 76 6.84 -6.72 8.73
CA ARG A 76 6.18 -7.23 9.94
C ARG A 76 5.91 -6.18 11.04
N ASP A 77 6.70 -5.12 11.09
CA ASP A 77 6.58 -4.05 12.08
C ASP A 77 5.74 -2.87 11.58
N GLY A 78 5.77 -2.63 10.27
CA GLY A 78 4.95 -1.61 9.61
C GLY A 78 3.49 -2.03 9.39
N ALA A 79 3.21 -3.33 9.33
CA ALA A 79 1.86 -3.83 9.07
C ALA A 79 0.85 -3.58 10.20
N PRO A 80 1.17 -3.78 11.49
CA PRO A 80 0.17 -3.62 12.55
C PRO A 80 -0.43 -2.20 12.63
N PRO A 81 0.34 -1.09 12.53
CA PRO A 81 -0.24 0.25 12.43
C PRO A 81 -1.16 0.43 11.21
N LEU A 82 -0.80 -0.14 10.06
CA LEU A 82 -1.59 -0.09 8.83
C LEU A 82 -2.93 -0.81 8.98
N LEU A 83 -2.89 -2.04 9.51
CA LEU A 83 -4.08 -2.89 9.76
C LEU A 83 -5.02 -2.26 10.79
N ARG A 84 -4.49 -1.61 11.83
CA ARG A 84 -5.33 -0.89 12.81
C ARG A 84 -5.94 0.38 12.23
N ALA A 85 -5.17 1.14 11.45
CA ALA A 85 -5.65 2.37 10.82
C ALA A 85 -6.81 2.11 9.85
N SER A 86 -6.78 0.98 9.12
CA SER A 86 -7.85 0.61 8.18
C SER A 86 -9.21 0.50 8.85
N ARG A 87 -9.28 0.06 10.11
CA ARG A 87 -10.53 -0.12 10.86
C ARG A 87 -11.38 1.16 11.00
N ARG A 88 -10.79 2.35 10.84
CA ARG A 88 -11.51 3.63 10.91
C ARG A 88 -12.42 3.90 9.71
N ARG A 89 -11.97 3.56 8.49
CA ARG A 89 -12.68 3.88 7.23
C ARG A 89 -13.00 2.67 6.37
N TRP A 90 -12.36 1.55 6.67
CA TRP A 90 -12.41 0.30 5.92
C TRP A 90 -12.74 -0.87 6.87
N ALA A 91 -13.72 -0.65 7.76
CA ALA A 91 -14.15 -1.62 8.76
C ALA A 91 -14.72 -2.93 8.15
N PHE A 92 -15.07 -2.90 6.87
CA PHE A 92 -15.63 -4.02 6.11
C PHE A 92 -14.55 -4.99 5.62
N VAL A 93 -13.27 -4.59 5.63
CA VAL A 93 -12.18 -5.50 5.25
C VAL A 93 -12.06 -6.58 6.31
N GLU A 94 -12.24 -7.83 5.90
CA GLU A 94 -12.15 -9.03 6.75
C GLU A 94 -10.93 -9.86 6.42
N LEU A 95 -10.47 -9.82 5.16
CA LEU A 95 -9.35 -10.61 4.66
C LEU A 95 -8.26 -9.71 4.07
N CYS A 96 -7.00 -9.96 4.44
CA CYS A 96 -5.85 -9.26 3.89
C CYS A 96 -4.79 -10.26 3.41
N PHE A 97 -4.40 -10.16 2.15
CA PHE A 97 -3.30 -10.94 1.59
C PHE A 97 -1.97 -10.22 1.79
N ALA A 98 -0.92 -10.97 2.13
CA ALA A 98 0.43 -10.45 2.29
C ALA A 98 1.47 -11.51 1.89
N ASP A 99 2.73 -11.12 1.71
CA ASP A 99 3.80 -12.07 1.43
C ASP A 99 4.47 -12.62 2.71
N SER A 100 5.47 -13.49 2.55
CA SER A 100 6.17 -14.11 3.69
C SER A 100 6.89 -13.12 4.62
N GLY A 101 7.19 -11.90 4.17
CA GLY A 101 7.76 -10.83 4.99
C GLY A 101 6.82 -10.35 6.10
N TYR A 102 5.54 -10.66 5.99
CA TYR A 102 4.47 -10.32 6.94
C TYR A 102 4.09 -11.49 7.87
N ALA A 103 4.76 -12.64 7.77
CA ALA A 103 4.46 -13.78 8.62
C ALA A 103 4.80 -13.51 10.10
N GLY A 104 3.93 -13.94 11.00
CA GLY A 104 4.14 -13.92 12.45
C GLY A 104 2.96 -13.39 13.26
N ASP A 105 2.91 -13.75 14.53
CA ASP A 105 1.78 -13.47 15.44
C ASP A 105 1.49 -11.98 15.60
N ARG A 106 2.54 -11.16 15.56
CA ARG A 106 2.41 -9.69 15.63
C ARG A 106 1.50 -9.13 14.54
N VAL A 107 1.59 -9.67 13.32
CA VAL A 107 0.78 -9.23 12.19
C VAL A 107 -0.59 -9.90 12.22
N ALA A 108 -0.62 -11.21 12.49
CA ALA A 108 -1.86 -11.98 12.57
C ALA A 108 -2.84 -11.46 13.63
N ASN A 109 -2.32 -11.00 14.78
CA ASN A 109 -3.11 -10.51 15.91
C ASN A 109 -3.22 -8.97 15.95
N ALA A 110 -2.76 -8.26 14.92
CA ALA A 110 -2.74 -6.80 14.92
C ALA A 110 -4.12 -6.15 14.90
N SER A 111 -5.12 -6.84 14.36
CA SER A 111 -6.50 -6.39 14.19
C SER A 111 -7.42 -7.60 14.01
N ARG A 112 -8.74 -7.37 13.85
CA ARG A 112 -9.72 -8.44 13.52
C ARG A 112 -9.63 -8.96 12.08
N ILE A 113 -8.78 -8.37 11.25
CA ILE A 113 -8.60 -8.76 9.85
C ILE A 113 -7.78 -10.05 9.79
N ARG A 114 -8.30 -11.08 9.13
CA ARG A 114 -7.54 -12.31 8.88
C ARG A 114 -6.44 -12.02 7.87
N VAL A 115 -5.19 -12.26 8.24
CA VAL A 115 -4.03 -12.09 7.34
C VAL A 115 -3.63 -13.44 6.75
N GLU A 116 -3.73 -13.57 5.43
CA GLU A 116 -3.33 -14.77 4.69
C GLU A 116 -1.99 -14.52 3.99
N ILE A 117 -0.99 -15.34 4.35
CA ILE A 117 0.35 -15.28 3.76
C ILE A 117 0.37 -16.08 2.45
N VAL A 118 0.45 -15.37 1.33
CA VAL A 118 0.58 -15.94 0.00
C VAL A 118 2.03 -16.36 -0.23
N ARG A 119 2.28 -17.67 -0.21
CA ARG A 119 3.61 -18.25 -0.43
C ARG A 119 3.85 -18.54 -1.90
N LYS A 120 5.12 -18.49 -2.33
CA LYS A 120 5.54 -19.06 -3.60
C LYS A 120 5.33 -20.58 -3.56
N LEU A 121 4.85 -21.17 -4.65
CA LEU A 121 4.73 -22.63 -4.78
C LEU A 121 6.14 -23.25 -4.72
N LYS A 122 6.30 -24.31 -3.94
CA LYS A 122 7.58 -25.00 -3.76
C LYS A 122 8.02 -25.58 -5.11
N GLY A 123 9.23 -25.26 -5.58
CA GLY A 123 9.78 -25.74 -6.87
C GLY A 123 9.48 -24.85 -8.09
N GLN A 124 8.86 -23.68 -7.90
CA GLN A 124 8.59 -22.77 -9.01
C GLN A 124 9.88 -22.08 -9.51
N VAL A 125 10.27 -22.37 -10.75
CA VAL A 125 11.32 -21.66 -11.50
C VAL A 125 10.66 -20.63 -12.41
N GLY A 126 11.06 -19.36 -12.31
CA GLY A 126 10.50 -18.25 -13.10
C GLY A 126 9.38 -17.44 -12.41
N PHE A 127 8.98 -16.34 -13.06
CA PHE A 127 7.92 -15.46 -12.58
C PHE A 127 6.55 -16.07 -12.85
N THR A 128 5.79 -16.38 -11.80
CA THR A 128 4.35 -16.67 -11.91
C THR A 128 3.56 -15.55 -11.27
N VAL A 129 2.46 -15.17 -11.90
CA VAL A 129 1.53 -14.20 -11.32
C VAL A 129 0.80 -14.90 -10.17
N HIS A 130 1.18 -14.61 -8.93
CA HIS A 130 0.35 -14.97 -7.79
C HIS A 130 -0.95 -14.18 -7.88
N ALA A 131 -2.06 -14.89 -8.15
CA ALA A 131 -3.38 -14.29 -8.14
C ALA A 131 -3.52 -13.47 -6.85
N ARG A 132 -3.77 -12.15 -7.02
CA ARG A 132 -3.96 -11.13 -5.96
C ARG A 132 -2.71 -10.42 -5.42
N ARG A 133 -1.47 -10.92 -5.53
CA ARG A 133 -0.30 -10.17 -5.00
C ARG A 133 0.14 -9.00 -5.88
N TRP A 134 0.09 -9.19 -7.19
CA TRP A 134 0.56 -8.20 -8.18
C TRP A 134 -0.22 -6.86 -8.15
N VAL A 135 -1.39 -6.81 -7.49
CA VAL A 135 -2.26 -5.63 -7.51
C VAL A 135 -1.68 -4.47 -6.71
N VAL A 136 -1.01 -4.74 -5.58
CA VAL A 136 -0.34 -3.71 -4.77
C VAL A 136 0.98 -3.27 -5.42
N GLU A 137 1.70 -4.20 -6.05
CA GLU A 137 2.87 -3.86 -6.87
C GLU A 137 2.49 -2.95 -8.05
N ARG A 138 1.35 -3.24 -8.71
CA ARG A 138 0.77 -2.39 -9.75
C ARG A 138 0.35 -1.03 -9.22
N PHE A 139 -0.24 -0.96 -8.03
CA PHE A 139 -0.55 0.31 -7.38
C PHE A 139 0.73 1.15 -7.22
N PHE A 140 1.82 0.56 -6.72
CA PHE A 140 3.12 1.23 -6.65
C PHE A 140 3.61 1.70 -8.02
N ALA A 141 3.47 0.86 -9.05
CA ALA A 141 3.84 1.24 -10.43
C ALA A 141 3.03 2.45 -10.93
N TRP A 142 1.74 2.52 -10.60
CA TRP A 142 0.88 3.63 -10.99
C TRP A 142 1.20 4.93 -10.26
N ILE A 143 1.37 4.91 -8.94
CA ILE A 143 1.69 6.14 -8.19
C ILE A 143 3.09 6.68 -8.56
N ASN A 144 4.03 5.81 -8.96
CA ASN A 144 5.35 6.23 -9.45
C ASN A 144 5.32 6.92 -10.83
N ARG A 145 4.19 6.88 -11.56
CA ARG A 145 3.99 7.74 -12.74
C ARG A 145 3.85 9.22 -12.35
N ASN A 146 3.50 9.50 -11.11
CA ASN A 146 3.68 10.84 -10.56
C ASN A 146 5.17 11.06 -10.29
N ARG A 147 5.85 11.85 -11.14
CA ARG A 147 7.30 12.12 -11.02
C ARG A 147 7.70 12.63 -9.64
N ARG A 148 6.79 13.28 -8.91
CA ARG A 148 7.02 13.75 -7.54
C ARG A 148 7.27 12.61 -6.54
N LEU A 149 6.83 11.39 -6.87
CA LEU A 149 7.03 10.18 -6.11
C LEU A 149 8.14 9.27 -6.67
N ALA A 150 8.88 9.67 -7.71
CA ALA A 150 10.01 8.87 -8.21
C ALA A 150 11.14 8.72 -7.16
N LYS A 151 11.29 9.74 -6.31
CA LYS A 151 12.05 9.73 -5.06
C LYS A 151 11.16 10.33 -3.98
N ASP A 152 11.58 10.23 -2.74
CA ASP A 152 10.95 10.95 -1.65
C ASP A 152 11.71 12.25 -1.36
N PHE A 153 11.10 13.38 -1.68
CA PHE A 153 11.69 14.71 -1.49
C PHE A 153 11.22 15.37 -0.17
N GLU A 154 10.37 14.70 0.61
CA GLU A 154 9.76 15.33 1.78
C GLU A 154 10.72 15.44 2.97
N ALA A 155 10.54 16.47 3.78
CA ALA A 155 11.18 16.52 5.09
C ALA A 155 10.46 15.60 6.08
N SER A 156 9.14 15.75 6.23
CA SER A 156 8.36 15.02 7.24
C SER A 156 7.68 13.76 6.69
N ILE A 157 7.42 12.80 7.59
CA ILE A 157 6.59 11.62 7.29
C ILE A 157 5.17 12.02 6.89
N ALA A 158 4.59 12.98 7.60
CA ALA A 158 3.22 13.46 7.32
C ALA A 158 3.08 14.03 5.90
N SER A 159 4.07 14.80 5.43
CA SER A 159 4.07 15.29 4.06
C SER A 159 4.25 14.15 3.06
N ALA A 160 5.12 13.18 3.35
CA ALA A 160 5.31 12.01 2.48
C ALA A 160 4.00 11.23 2.31
N GLU A 161 3.26 10.99 3.40
CA GLU A 161 1.93 10.38 3.38
C GLU A 161 0.92 11.22 2.61
N ALA A 162 0.89 12.55 2.83
CA ALA A 162 0.00 13.45 2.11
C ALA A 162 0.21 13.35 0.59
N PHE A 163 1.45 13.29 0.12
CA PHE A 163 1.76 13.10 -1.30
C PHE A 163 1.39 11.71 -1.83
N LEU A 164 1.47 10.64 -1.02
CA LEU A 164 0.95 9.33 -1.40
C LEU A 164 -0.55 9.38 -1.64
N TYR A 165 -1.31 9.96 -0.72
CA TYR A 165 -2.76 10.13 -0.90
C TYR A 165 -3.10 11.07 -2.06
N ALA A 166 -2.35 12.15 -2.27
CA ALA A 166 -2.56 13.05 -3.41
C ALA A 166 -2.37 12.31 -4.74
N ALA A 167 -1.34 11.46 -4.86
CA ALA A 167 -1.13 10.64 -6.06
C ALA A 167 -2.26 9.61 -6.28
N SER A 168 -2.73 8.98 -5.21
CA SER A 168 -3.88 8.06 -5.27
C SER A 168 -5.15 8.78 -5.73
N VAL A 169 -5.45 9.96 -5.17
CA VAL A 169 -6.56 10.82 -5.59
C VAL A 169 -6.47 11.21 -7.06
N MET A 170 -5.30 11.69 -7.51
CA MET A 170 -5.07 12.04 -8.93
C MET A 170 -5.30 10.84 -9.86
N LEU A 171 -4.91 9.65 -9.43
CA LEU A 171 -5.15 8.42 -10.19
C LEU A 171 -6.64 8.11 -10.29
N LEU A 172 -7.38 8.18 -9.19
CA LEU A 172 -8.82 7.91 -9.15
C LEU A 172 -9.61 8.95 -9.96
N LEU A 173 -9.28 10.24 -9.83
CA LEU A 173 -9.91 11.30 -10.62
C LEU A 173 -9.71 11.09 -12.13
N ARG A 174 -8.51 10.69 -12.56
CA ARG A 174 -8.25 10.36 -13.97
C ARG A 174 -9.03 9.13 -14.45
N ARG A 175 -9.29 8.14 -13.57
CA ARG A 175 -10.13 6.97 -13.89
C ARG A 175 -11.60 7.34 -13.99
N SER A 176 -12.05 8.30 -13.19
CA SER A 176 -13.40 8.86 -13.28
C SER A 176 -13.60 9.65 -14.58
N ALA A 177 -12.62 10.48 -14.96
CA ALA A 177 -12.73 11.38 -16.12
C ALA A 177 -12.59 10.70 -17.50
N ARG A 178 -12.05 9.48 -17.59
CA ARG A 178 -11.83 8.76 -18.86
C ARG A 178 -13.07 8.10 -19.45
N CYS A 179 -14.21 8.24 -18.79
CA CYS A 179 -15.50 7.79 -19.32
C CYS A 179 -16.46 8.98 -19.28
N GLY A 180 -16.28 9.84 -20.27
CA GLY A 180 -17.26 10.76 -20.81
C GLY A 180 -17.21 10.59 -22.33
#